data_AF-A0A7C5CN52-F1
#
_entry.id   AF-A0A7C5CN52-F1
#
_cell.length_a   1.000
_cell.length_b   1.000
_cell.length_c   1.000
_cell.angle_alpha   90.00
_cell.angle_beta   90.00
_cell.angle_gamma   90.00
#
_symmetry.space_group_name_H-M   'P 1'
#
loop_
_entity.id
_entity.type
_entity.pdbx_description
1 polymer ?
#
loop_
_entity_poly.entity_id
_entity_poly.type
_entity_poly.pdbx_seq_one_letter_code
_entity_poly.pdbx_strand_id
1 'polypeptide(L)'
;MRNNGRRRALFIDPYRPIRRFADKIFYVHAKDTEIDRAKLSWLGIIEKRGWWRYRLPGLGLIDWNRFLLALREAGFNGYISIEHEDPLWSTTEEKVKEGLILARNYLRKLPAFQ
;
A
#
# COMPACT_ATOMS: atom_id res chain seq x y z
N MET A 1 -4.30 -26.45 -4.49
CA MET A 1 -4.45 -25.72 -5.76
C MET A 1 -4.47 -24.22 -5.44
N ARG A 2 -3.38 -23.47 -5.63
CA ARG A 2 -3.33 -22.04 -5.32
C ARG A 2 -3.87 -21.25 -6.50
N ASN A 3 -4.96 -20.52 -6.27
CA ASN A 3 -5.55 -19.61 -7.23
C ASN A 3 -4.58 -18.43 -7.44
N ASN A 4 -3.58 -18.61 -8.29
CA ASN A 4 -2.55 -17.63 -8.65
C ASN A 4 -3.12 -16.56 -9.60
N GLY A 5 -4.29 -16.03 -9.24
CA GLY A 5 -4.98 -14.96 -9.96
C GLY A 5 -4.00 -13.84 -10.30
N ARG A 6 -4.03 -13.44 -11.57
CA ARG A 6 -3.18 -12.46 -12.25
C ARG A 6 -3.18 -11.10 -11.52
N ARG A 7 -2.34 -10.90 -10.52
CA ARG A 7 -2.15 -9.58 -9.91
C ARG A 7 -1.25 -8.75 -10.81
N ARG A 8 -1.70 -7.54 -11.15
CA ARG A 8 -1.01 -6.60 -12.03
C ARG A 8 -0.94 -5.25 -11.32
N ALA A 9 0.25 -4.68 -11.22
CA ALA A 9 0.40 -3.28 -10.84
C ALA A 9 0.13 -2.40 -12.07
N LEU A 10 -0.79 -1.44 -11.92
CA LEU A 10 -1.27 -0.58 -13.01
C LEU A 10 -0.61 0.80 -13.06
N PHE A 11 0.31 1.10 -12.13
CA PHE A 11 0.95 2.41 -12.02
C PHE A 11 -0.02 3.59 -11.90
N ILE A 12 -1.14 3.38 -11.21
CA ILE A 12 -2.13 4.44 -10.98
C ILE A 12 -1.62 5.38 -9.88
N ASP A 13 -1.85 6.69 -10.07
CA ASP A 13 -1.60 7.72 -9.06
C ASP A 13 -2.44 7.42 -7.79
N PRO A 14 -1.83 7.18 -6.62
CA PRO A 14 -2.57 6.84 -5.42
C PRO A 14 -3.18 8.07 -4.71
N TYR A 15 -2.81 9.30 -5.08
CA TYR A 15 -3.19 10.53 -4.38
C TYR A 15 -4.33 11.27 -5.07
N ARG A 16 -4.28 11.40 -6.41
CA ARG A 16 -5.29 12.16 -7.18
C ARG A 16 -6.73 11.69 -6.97
N PRO A 17 -7.02 10.37 -6.87
CA PRO A 17 -8.39 9.89 -6.66
C PRO A 17 -9.01 10.40 -5.35
N ILE A 18 -8.20 10.67 -4.32
CA ILE A 18 -8.70 11.04 -2.99
C ILE A 18 -9.59 12.29 -3.06
N ARG A 19 -9.08 13.36 -3.67
CA ARG A 19 -9.84 14.61 -3.83
C ARG A 19 -11.00 14.46 -4.82
N ARG A 20 -10.82 13.65 -5.87
CA ARG A 20 -11.83 13.46 -6.93
C ARG A 20 -13.07 12.72 -6.44
N PHE A 21 -12.91 11.85 -5.45
CA PHE A 21 -13.95 10.97 -4.92
C PHE A 21 -14.12 11.15 -3.40
N ALA A 22 -13.82 12.33 -2.87
CA ALA A 22 -13.81 12.62 -1.43
C ALA A 22 -15.10 12.15 -0.72
N ASP A 23 -16.26 12.42 -1.32
CA ASP A 23 -17.60 12.07 -0.84
C ASP A 23 -17.96 10.58 -0.98
N LYS A 24 -17.07 9.78 -1.59
CA LYS A 24 -17.31 8.38 -1.95
C LYS A 24 -16.27 7.42 -1.36
N ILE A 25 -15.39 7.92 -0.50
CA ILE A 25 -14.41 7.08 0.20
C ILE A 25 -15.00 6.68 1.55
N PHE A 26 -15.44 5.43 1.64
CA PHE A 26 -16.05 4.88 2.86
C PHE A 26 -15.07 4.04 3.70
N TYR A 27 -14.03 3.50 3.06
CA TYR A 27 -13.05 2.63 3.70
C TYR A 27 -11.72 2.70 2.94
N VAL A 28 -10.61 2.61 3.67
CA VAL A 28 -9.26 2.71 3.10
C VAL A 28 -8.45 1.48 3.49
N HIS A 29 -7.86 0.81 2.50
CA HIS A 29 -6.85 -0.22 2.73
C HIS A 29 -5.46 0.39 2.62
N ALA A 30 -4.66 0.24 3.67
CA ALA A 30 -3.26 0.60 3.66
C ALA A 30 -2.42 -0.54 3.08
N LYS A 31 -2.01 -0.38 1.82
CA LYS A 31 -1.04 -1.22 1.10
C LYS A 31 0.08 -0.37 0.53
N ASP A 32 1.28 -0.91 0.56
CA ASP A 32 2.44 -0.29 -0.05
C ASP A 32 3.01 -1.20 -1.17
N THR A 33 3.94 -0.66 -1.94
CA THR A 33 4.52 -1.37 -3.09
C THR A 33 5.97 -0.95 -3.29
N GLU A 34 6.82 -1.92 -3.57
CA GLU A 34 8.19 -1.71 -4.04
C GLU A 34 8.26 -2.01 -5.53
N ILE A 35 9.05 -1.21 -6.26
CA ILE A 35 9.32 -1.40 -7.69
C ILE A 35 10.81 -1.65 -7.88
N ASP A 36 11.14 -2.79 -8.48
CA ASP A 36 12.46 -3.09 -9.02
C ASP A 36 12.59 -2.42 -10.39
N ARG A 37 13.17 -1.21 -10.41
CA ARG A 37 13.27 -0.37 -11.61
C ARG A 37 14.14 -1.00 -12.70
N ALA A 38 15.17 -1.76 -12.31
CA ALA A 38 16.02 -2.47 -13.27
C ALA A 38 15.21 -3.56 -13.98
N LYS A 39 14.46 -4.38 -13.25
CA LYS A 39 13.59 -5.38 -13.91
C LYS A 39 12.48 -4.74 -14.71
N LEU A 40 11.89 -3.65 -14.22
CA LEU A 40 10.84 -2.93 -14.95
C LEU A 40 11.34 -2.43 -16.31
N SER A 41 12.57 -1.91 -16.40
CA SER A 41 13.12 -1.40 -17.67
C SER A 41 13.32 -2.49 -18.72
N TRP A 42 13.55 -3.73 -18.30
CA TRP A 42 13.72 -4.87 -19.20
C TRP A 42 12.40 -5.59 -19.53
N LEU A 43 11.52 -5.76 -18.55
CA LEU A 43 10.28 -6.55 -18.67
C LEU A 43 9.09 -5.74 -19.17
N GLY A 44 9.07 -4.43 -18.89
CA GLY A 44 7.92 -3.56 -19.11
C GLY A 44 6.72 -3.86 -18.22
N ILE A 45 5.66 -3.05 -18.36
CA ILE A 45 4.47 -3.09 -17.48
C ILE A 45 3.47 -4.21 -17.82
N ILE A 46 3.59 -4.81 -19.01
CA ILE A 46 2.69 -5.89 -19.47
C ILE A 46 2.99 -7.17 -18.71
N GLU A 47 4.27 -7.41 -18.42
CA GLU A 47 4.71 -8.52 -17.60
C GLU A 47 4.13 -8.40 -16.19
N LYS A 48 3.57 -9.49 -15.66
CA LYS A 48 2.76 -9.45 -14.44
C LYS A 48 3.59 -9.63 -13.18
N ARG A 49 4.82 -10.16 -13.31
CA ARG A 49 5.64 -10.57 -12.17
C ARG A 49 7.07 -10.05 -12.28
N GLY A 50 7.74 -10.02 -11.13
CA GLY A 50 9.18 -9.86 -11.03
C GLY A 50 9.66 -8.44 -10.84
N TRP A 51 9.00 -7.44 -11.42
CA TRP A 51 9.43 -6.03 -11.31
C TRP A 51 8.76 -5.24 -10.18
N TRP A 52 7.80 -5.83 -9.45
CA TRP A 52 7.18 -5.21 -8.28
C TRP A 52 6.79 -6.26 -7.23
N ARG A 53 6.59 -5.81 -5.99
CA ARG A 53 6.02 -6.61 -4.91
C ARG A 53 5.20 -5.76 -3.94
N TYR A 54 4.21 -6.36 -3.29
CA TYR A 54 3.51 -5.75 -2.16
C TYR A 54 4.46 -5.53 -0.99
N ARG A 55 4.30 -4.40 -0.31
CA ARG A 55 5.01 -4.07 0.92
C ARG A 55 4.03 -3.61 1.99
N LEU A 56 4.43 -3.74 3.25
CA LEU A 56 3.74 -3.08 4.35
C LEU A 56 3.91 -1.55 4.28
N PRO A 57 2.94 -0.77 4.77
CA PRO A 57 3.09 0.68 4.91
C PRO A 57 4.42 1.10 5.52
N GLY A 58 5.14 1.99 4.82
CA GLY A 58 6.44 2.50 5.24
C GLY A 58 7.64 1.69 4.77
N LEU A 59 7.42 0.58 4.07
CA LEU A 59 8.46 -0.24 3.44
C LEU A 59 8.43 -0.20 1.91
N GLY A 60 7.54 0.62 1.32
CA GLY A 60 7.45 0.78 -0.13
C GLY A 60 7.61 2.24 -0.57
N LEU A 61 6.84 2.62 -1.58
CA LEU A 61 6.99 3.87 -2.33
C LEU A 61 5.91 4.91 -2.02
N ILE A 62 4.86 4.55 -1.27
CA ILE A 62 3.79 5.48 -0.92
C ILE A 62 4.30 6.49 0.10
N ASP A 63 4.16 7.78 -0.20
CA ASP A 63 4.26 8.85 0.78
C ASP A 63 2.98 8.85 1.62
N TRP A 64 3.02 8.10 2.72
CA TRP A 64 1.87 7.96 3.61
C TRP A 64 1.49 9.26 4.29
N ASN A 65 2.44 10.16 4.57
CA ASN A 65 2.10 11.44 5.19
C ASN A 65 1.28 12.31 4.22
N ARG A 66 1.68 12.35 2.94
CA ARG A 66 0.90 13.00 1.87
C ARG A 66 -0.46 12.34 1.66
N PHE A 67 -0.52 11.01 1.66
CA PHE A 67 -1.76 10.27 1.47
C PHE A 67 -2.78 10.55 2.60
N LEU A 68 -2.33 10.46 3.86
CA LEU A 68 -3.14 10.73 5.04
C LEU A 68 -3.61 12.19 5.09
N LEU A 69 -2.72 13.14 4.74
CA LEU A 69 -3.08 14.55 4.67
C LEU A 69 -4.20 14.78 3.64
N ALA A 70 -4.09 14.18 2.46
CA ALA A 70 -5.12 14.29 1.42
C ALA A 70 -6.46 13.69 1.85
N LEU A 71 -6.46 12.57 2.58
CA LEU A 71 -7.69 11.99 3.15
C LEU A 71 -8.33 12.95 4.17
N ARG A 72 -7.52 13.53 5.06
CA ARG A 72 -7.99 14.48 6.07
C ARG A 72 -8.56 15.75 5.43
N GLU A 73 -7.87 16.31 4.44
CA GLU A 73 -8.36 17.45 3.66
C GLU A 73 -9.67 17.13 2.91
N ALA A 74 -9.85 15.87 2.50
CA ALA A 74 -11.08 15.39 1.88
C ALA A 74 -12.22 15.12 2.89
N GLY A 75 -11.98 15.34 4.19
CA GLY A 75 -12.97 15.13 5.25
C GLY A 75 -13.18 13.66 5.63
N PHE A 76 -12.29 12.76 5.22
CA PHE A 76 -12.38 11.34 5.58
C PHE A 76 -12.07 11.14 7.07
N ASN A 77 -13.00 10.55 7.80
CA ASN A 77 -12.90 10.24 9.23
C ASN A 77 -13.13 8.75 9.55
N GLY A 78 -13.02 7.89 8.52
CA GLY A 78 -13.25 6.45 8.64
C GLY A 78 -12.00 5.67 9.05
N TYR A 79 -12.05 4.35 8.83
CA TYR A 79 -10.97 3.44 9.20
C TYR A 79 -9.94 3.27 8.08
N ILE A 80 -8.68 3.15 8.50
CA ILE A 80 -7.55 2.75 7.66
C ILE A 80 -7.12 1.36 8.10
N SER A 81 -7.35 0.37 7.24
CA SER A 81 -7.09 -1.04 7.51
C SER A 81 -5.82 -1.51 6.83
N ILE A 82 -4.88 -2.06 7.58
CA ILE A 82 -3.62 -2.57 7.03
C ILE A 82 -3.90 -3.90 6.32
N GLU A 83 -3.74 -3.94 5.00
CA GLU A 83 -3.93 -5.17 4.23
C GLU A 83 -2.60 -5.87 3.97
N HIS A 84 -2.27 -6.85 4.82
CA HIS A 84 -0.98 -7.52 4.84
C HIS A 84 -0.81 -8.53 3.69
N GLU A 85 -0.10 -8.13 2.63
CA GLU A 85 0.32 -9.02 1.52
C GLU A 85 1.83 -8.98 1.24
N ASP A 86 2.63 -8.42 2.15
CA ASP A 86 4.09 -8.35 1.99
C ASP A 86 4.72 -9.75 2.15
N PRO A 87 5.32 -10.33 1.09
CA PRO A 87 5.85 -11.69 1.13
C PRO A 87 7.02 -11.85 2.12
N LEU A 88 7.68 -10.76 2.52
CA LEU A 88 8.79 -10.81 3.49
C LEU A 88 8.30 -10.93 4.94
N TRP A 89 7.05 -10.56 5.20
CA TRP A 89 6.42 -10.61 6.52
C TRP A 89 5.34 -11.69 6.61
N SER A 90 5.14 -12.49 5.56
CA SER A 90 4.13 -13.56 5.50
C SER A 90 4.69 -14.97 5.68
N THR A 91 5.90 -15.12 6.21
CA THR A 91 6.58 -16.43 6.32
C THR A 91 6.08 -17.28 7.50
N THR A 92 5.77 -16.65 8.63
CA THR A 92 5.22 -17.30 9.83
C THR A 92 4.16 -16.41 10.47
N GLU A 93 3.34 -16.95 11.38
CA GLU A 93 2.33 -16.17 12.10
C GLU A 93 2.97 -15.05 12.94
N GLU A 94 4.11 -15.33 13.57
CA GLU A 94 4.89 -14.36 14.34
C GLU A 94 5.35 -13.21 13.44
N LYS A 95 5.89 -13.52 12.26
CA LYS A 95 6.30 -12.51 11.28
C LYS A 95 5.12 -11.67 10.80
N VAL A 96 3.95 -12.28 10.59
CA VAL A 96 2.74 -11.54 10.22
C VAL A 96 2.36 -10.55 11.33
N LYS A 97 2.35 -10.99 12.59
CA LYS A 97 2.04 -10.13 13.74
C LYS A 97 3.05 -9.00 13.90
N GLU A 98 4.34 -9.30 13.79
CA GLU A 98 5.41 -8.30 13.82
C GLU A 98 5.25 -7.26 12.72
N GLY A 99 4.96 -7.70 11.48
CA GLY A 99 4.74 -6.84 10.33
C GLY A 99 3.54 -5.90 10.52
N LEU A 100 2.41 -6.43 11.01
CA LEU A 100 1.23 -5.63 11.32
C LEU A 100 1.52 -4.56 12.39
N ILE A 101 2.26 -4.92 13.45
CA ILE A 101 2.65 -3.98 14.51
C ILE A 101 3.58 -2.90 13.94
N LEU A 102 4.56 -3.29 13.11
CA LEU A 102 5.51 -2.39 12.47
C LEU A 102 4.77 -1.36 11.59
N ALA A 103 3.89 -1.82 10.71
CA ALA A 103 3.09 -0.96 9.82
C ALA A 103 2.18 -0.01 10.62
N ARG A 104 1.48 -0.52 11.63
CA ARG A 104 0.63 0.29 12.51
C ARG A 104 1.43 1.38 13.22
N ASN A 105 2.57 1.03 13.80
CA ASN A 105 3.43 1.98 14.51
C ASN A 105 4.01 3.02 13.55
N TYR A 106 4.38 2.61 12.32
CA TYR A 106 4.83 3.53 11.27
C TYR A 106 3.75 4.55 10.90
N LEU A 107 2.51 4.10 10.67
CA LEU A 107 1.41 5.02 10.32
C LEU A 107 1.09 5.98 11.46
N ARG A 108 1.00 5.47 12.70
CA ARG A 108 0.64 6.27 13.89
C ARG A 108 1.62 7.38 14.24
N LYS A 109 2.89 7.26 13.86
CA LYS A 109 3.90 8.31 14.12
C LYS A 109 3.89 9.43 13.07
N LEU A 110 3.15 9.28 11.97
CA LEU A 110 3.11 10.30 10.93
C LEU A 110 2.31 11.52 11.41
N PRO A 111 2.80 12.75 11.16
CA PRO A 111 2.08 13.97 11.55
C PRO A 111 0.65 14.04 11.02
N ALA A 112 0.40 13.51 9.82
CA ALA A 112 -0.92 13.52 9.20
C ALA A 112 -1.88 12.42 9.72
N PHE A 113 -1.43 11.53 10.61
CA PHE A 113 -2.29 10.49 11.21
C PHE A 113 -3.12 10.99 12.40
N GLN A 114 -2.75 12.14 12.96
CA GLN A 114 -3.45 12.77 14.09
C GLN A 114 -4.79 13.37 13.68
#